data_AF-A0A850LU04-F1
#
_entry.id   AF-A0A850LU04-F1
#
_cell.length_a   1.000
_cell.length_b   1.000
_cell.length_c   1.000
_cell.angle_alpha   90.00
_cell.angle_beta   90.00
_cell.angle_gamma   90.00
#
_symmetry.space_group_name_H-M   'P 1'
#
loop_
_entity.id
_entity.type
_entity.pdbx_description
1 polymer ?
#
loop_
_entity_poly.entity_id
_entity_poly.type
_entity_poly.pdbx_seq_one_letter_code
_entity_poly.pdbx_strand_id
1 'polypeptide(L)'
;LFTKPAIGVAQAVIAITLATTGFFPDLIDLFGNIINMPQSISAIWGIRMIMGLFPAIAMVIGLIFLWIYPLNLEKTREMKEKLIKLHKIKS
;
A
#
# COMPACT_ATOMS: atom_id res chain seq x y z
N LEU A 1 -5.53 -12.63 -6.26
CA LEU A 1 -4.76 -13.26 -5.16
C LEU A 1 -3.47 -12.49 -4.78
N PHE A 2 -3.37 -11.17 -5.05
CA PHE A 2 -2.20 -10.34 -4.67
C PHE A 2 -2.49 -9.36 -3.52
N THR A 3 -3.73 -9.29 -3.03
CA THR A 3 -4.15 -8.34 -2.00
C THR A 3 -3.68 -8.73 -0.60
N LYS A 4 -3.58 -10.03 -0.29
CA LYS A 4 -3.16 -10.52 1.04
C LYS A 4 -1.76 -10.01 1.46
N PRO A 5 -0.70 -10.16 0.65
CA PRO A 5 0.61 -9.60 1.01
C PRO A 5 0.62 -8.07 0.97
N ALA A 6 -0.08 -7.44 0.03
CA ALA A 6 -0.13 -5.98 -0.08
C ALA A 6 -0.80 -5.33 1.15
N ILE A 7 -1.90 -5.90 1.64
CA ILE A 7 -2.60 -5.44 2.84
C ILE A 7 -1.68 -5.55 4.06
N GLY A 8 -0.95 -6.67 4.20
CA GLY A 8 -0.03 -6.87 5.32
C GLY A 8 1.11 -5.84 5.34
N VAL A 9 1.71 -5.54 4.19
CA VAL A 9 2.75 -4.50 4.09
C VAL A 9 2.19 -3.12 4.44
N ALA A 10 1.00 -2.78 3.93
CA ALA A 10 0.36 -1.50 4.25
C ALA A 10 0.08 -1.36 5.76
N GLN A 11 -0.44 -2.42 6.39
CA GLN A 11 -0.68 -2.44 7.84
C GLN A 11 0.60 -2.29 8.65
N ALA A 12 1.70 -2.93 8.24
CA ALA A 12 2.99 -2.79 8.91
C ALA A 12 3.52 -1.35 8.83
N VAL A 13 3.44 -0.71 7.66
CA VAL A 13 3.86 0.69 7.47
C VAL A 13 3.05 1.63 8.36
N ILE A 14 1.72 1.44 8.43
CA ILE A 14 0.82 2.21 9.29
C ILE A 14 1.22 2.02 10.76
N ALA A 15 1.37 0.77 11.22
CA ALA A 15 1.70 0.45 12.61
C ALA A 15 3.05 1.05 13.04
N ILE A 16 4.09 0.93 12.20
CA ILE A 16 5.42 1.49 12.49
C ILE A 16 5.35 3.02 12.56
N THR A 17 4.63 3.65 11.64
CA THR A 17 4.51 5.12 11.61
C THR A 17 3.76 5.65 12.83
N LEU A 18 2.67 4.99 13.24
CA LEU A 18 1.94 5.38 14.44
C LEU A 18 2.74 5.12 15.73
N ALA A 19 3.45 3.99 15.81
CA ALA A 19 4.30 3.67 16.96
C ALA A 19 5.45 4.67 17.12
N THR A 20 6.11 5.05 16.02
CA THR A 20 7.24 6.00 16.04
C THR A 20 6.80 7.44 16.31
N THR A 21 5.59 7.81 15.91
CA THR A 21 5.04 9.17 16.12
C THR A 21 4.38 9.37 17.48
N GLY A 22 4.34 8.32 18.31
CA GLY A 22 3.80 8.37 19.67
C GLY A 22 2.28 8.47 19.67
N PHE A 23 1.61 7.79 18.73
CA PHE A 23 0.17 7.69 18.71
C PHE A 23 -0.35 6.90 19.91
N PHE A 24 -1.31 7.48 20.64
CA PHE A 24 -1.98 6.79 21.75
C PHE A 24 -3.40 6.40 21.31
N PRO A 25 -3.78 5.11 21.35
CA PRO A 25 -5.16 4.73 21.08
C PRO A 25 -6.08 5.24 22.20
N ASP A 26 -7.31 5.60 21.85
CA ASP A 26 -8.32 5.95 22.84
C ASP A 26 -8.56 4.76 23.77
N LEU A 27 -8.59 5.04 25.08
CA LEU A 27 -8.87 4.03 26.09
C LEU A 27 -10.36 4.04 26.44
N ILE A 28 -10.89 2.87 26.74
CA ILE A 28 -12.26 2.70 27.21
C ILE A 28 -12.21 2.42 28.71
N ASP A 29 -12.93 3.21 29.50
CA ASP A 29 -13.07 3.00 30.93
C ASP A 29 -13.99 1.78 31.23
N LEU A 30 -13.98 1.28 32.47
CA LEU A 30 -14.82 0.18 32.95
C LEU A 30 -16.33 0.39 32.72
N PHE A 31 -16.76 1.66 32.59
CA PHE A 31 -18.14 2.05 32.33
C PHE A 31 -18.45 2.26 30.83
N GLY A 32 -17.51 1.96 29.93
CA GLY A 32 -17.69 2.09 28.48
C GLY A 32 -17.48 3.51 27.93
N ASN A 33 -16.96 4.43 28.75
CA ASN A 33 -16.67 5.80 28.32
C ASN A 33 -15.34 5.87 27.57
N ILE A 34 -15.32 6.59 26.45
CA ILE A 34 -14.10 6.84 25.67
C ILE A 34 -13.31 7.96 26.35
N ILE A 35 -12.10 7.64 26.78
CA ILE A 35 -11.15 8.59 27.34
C ILE A 35 -10.37 9.21 26.17
N ASN A 36 -10.82 10.39 25.74
CA ASN A 36 -10.13 11.14 24.69
C ASN A 36 -8.88 11.80 25.28
N MET A 37 -7.71 11.28 24.93
CA MET A 37 -6.43 11.88 25.31
C MET A 37 -5.93 12.80 24.17
N PRO A 38 -5.49 14.04 24.45
CA PRO A 38 -4.96 14.91 23.41
C PRO A 38 -3.73 14.26 22.77
N GLN A 39 -3.77 14.11 21.45
CA GLN A 39 -2.67 13.53 20.68
C GLN A 39 -1.50 14.51 20.58
N SER A 40 -0.28 13.97 20.63
CA SER A 40 0.93 14.76 20.39
C SER A 40 0.95 15.36 18.98
N ILE A 41 1.61 16.51 18.81
CA ILE A 41 1.83 17.14 17.50
C ILE A 41 2.48 16.17 16.51
N SER A 42 3.37 15.30 16.99
CA SER A 42 4.04 14.28 16.19
C SER A 42 3.07 13.21 15.68
N ALA A 43 2.14 12.75 16.54
CA ALA A 43 1.12 11.77 16.18
C ALA A 43 0.16 12.32 15.09
N ILE A 44 -0.24 13.58 15.21
CA ILE A 44 -1.06 14.26 14.19
C ILE A 44 -0.32 14.31 12.85
N TRP A 45 0.98 14.58 12.87
CA TRP A 45 1.83 14.53 11.68
C TRP A 45 1.92 13.13 11.08
N GLY A 46 2.10 12.10 11.91
CA GLY A 46 2.11 10.69 11.47
C GLY A 46 0.81 10.29 10.75
N ILE A 47 -0.34 10.66 11.32
CA ILE A 47 -1.65 10.39 10.72
C ILE A 47 -1.77 11.10 9.36
N ARG A 48 -1.34 12.37 9.27
CA ARG A 48 -1.36 13.12 7.99
C ARG A 48 -0.47 12.48 6.92
N MET A 49 0.68 11.93 7.30
CA MET A 49 1.56 11.22 6.36
C MET A 49 0.89 9.94 5.82
N ILE A 50 0.20 9.18 6.67
CA ILE A 50 -0.52 7.97 6.27
C ILE A 50 -1.65 8.31 5.30
N MET A 51 -2.38 9.41 5.52
CA MET A 51 -3.54 9.78 4.69
C MET A 51 -3.16 10.46 3.36
N GLY A 52 -1.99 11.10 3.27
CA GLY A 52 -1.60 11.85 2.08
C GLY A 52 -0.26 11.42 1.48
N LEU A 53 0.81 11.51 2.28
CA LEU A 53 2.17 11.35 1.79
C LEU A 53 2.46 9.94 1.28
N PHE A 54 2.09 8.90 2.03
CA PHE A 54 2.34 7.51 1.62
C PHE A 54 1.53 7.09 0.39
N PRO A 55 0.21 7.38 0.28
CA PRO A 55 -0.53 7.13 -0.96
C PRO A 55 0.06 7.87 -2.16
N ALA A 56 0.48 9.13 -2.00
CA ALA A 56 1.09 9.90 -3.07
C ALA A 56 2.40 9.28 -3.57
N ILE A 57 3.28 8.87 -2.65
CA ILE A 57 4.54 8.19 -3.00
C ILE A 57 4.26 6.87 -3.70
N ALA A 58 3.33 6.06 -3.19
CA ALA A 58 2.94 4.79 -3.80
C ALA A 58 2.40 4.98 -5.23
N MET A 59 1.62 6.04 -5.45
CA MET A 59 1.12 6.39 -6.78
C MET A 59 2.25 6.77 -7.74
N VAL A 60 3.18 7.63 -7.31
CA VAL A 60 4.35 8.02 -8.13
C VAL A 60 5.20 6.80 -8.48
N ILE A 61 5.45 5.91 -7.51
CA ILE A 61 6.15 4.65 -7.74
C ILE A 61 5.40 3.80 -8.78
N GLY A 62 4.07 3.70 -8.65
CA GLY A 62 3.22 3.02 -9.63
C GLY A 62 3.34 3.61 -11.04
N LEU A 63 3.42 4.93 -11.17
CA LEU A 63 3.65 5.61 -12.45
C LEU A 63 5.04 5.30 -13.02
N ILE A 64 6.08 5.26 -12.20
CA ILE A 64 7.44 4.90 -12.65
C ILE A 64 7.45 3.47 -13.19
N PHE A 65 6.83 2.52 -12.47
CA PHE A 65 6.71 1.14 -12.94
C PHE A 65 5.93 1.03 -14.25
N LEU A 66 4.85 1.82 -14.39
CA LEU A 66 4.06 1.87 -15.62
C LEU A 66 4.87 2.45 -16.79
N TRP A 67 5.77 3.39 -16.53
CA TRP A 67 6.64 3.96 -17.57
C TRP A 67 7.69 2.95 -18.07
N ILE A 68 8.24 2.12 -17.18
CA ILE A 68 9.21 1.06 -17.54
C ILE A 68 8.51 -0.10 -18.25
N TYR A 69 7.33 -0.49 -17.78
CA TYR A 69 6.50 -1.55 -18.38
C TYR A 69 5.19 -0.96 -18.91
N PRO A 70 5.23 -0.24 -20.04
CA PRO A 70 4.03 0.33 -20.61
C PRO A 70 3.04 -0.79 -20.92
N LEU A 71 1.78 -0.58 -20.54
CA LEU A 71 0.63 -1.46 -20.82
C LEU A 71 0.28 -1.40 -22.32
N ASN A 72 1.23 -1.73 -23.19
CA ASN A 72 1.04 -1.76 -24.63
C ASN A 72 0.43 -3.12 -25.02
N LEU A 73 -0.86 -3.08 -25.38
CA LEU A 73 -1.62 -4.26 -25.83
C LEU A 73 -0.90 -5.04 -26.94
N GLU A 74 -0.20 -4.34 -27.85
CA GLU A 74 0.51 -4.95 -28.97
C GLU A 74 1.70 -5.80 -28.51
N LYS A 75 2.55 -5.30 -27.61
CA LYS A 75 3.68 -6.08 -27.08
C LYS A 75 3.20 -7.26 -26.24
N THR A 76 2.10 -7.09 -25.51
CA THR A 76 1.46 -8.20 -24.78
C THR A 76 0.90 -9.24 -25.75
N ARG A 77 0.32 -8.82 -26.89
CA ARG A 77 -0.22 -9.72 -27.91
C ARG A 77 0.89 -10.48 -28.64
N GLU A 78 1.99 -9.81 -29.03
CA GLU A 78 3.16 -10.47 -29.61
C GLU A 78 3.79 -11.49 -28.65
N MET A 79 3.90 -11.15 -27.36
CA MET A 79 4.42 -12.09 -26.35
C MET A 79 3.50 -13.30 -26.21
N LYS A 80 2.17 -13.09 -26.21
CA LYS A 80 1.17 -14.16 -26.14
C LYS A 80 1.19 -15.06 -27.38
N GLU A 81 1.35 -14.48 -28.57
CA GLU A 81 1.54 -15.23 -29.82
C GLU A 81 2.83 -16.06 -29.80
N LYS A 82 3.94 -15.51 -29.28
CA LYS A 82 5.19 -16.28 -29.09
C LYS A 82 5.01 -17.44 -28.09
N LEU A 83 4.29 -17.24 -27.00
CA LEU A 83 4.00 -18.29 -26.02
C LEU A 83 3.13 -19.41 -26.59
N ILE A 84 2.14 -19.08 -27.42
CA ILE A 84 1.30 -20.08 -28.11
C ILE A 84 2.12 -20.89 -29.11
N LYS A 85 3.02 -20.24 -29.86
CA LYS A 85 3.94 -20.94 -30.79
C LYS A 85 4.86 -21.90 -30.03
N LEU A 86 5.42 -21.48 -28.89
CA LEU A 86 6.28 -22.34 -28.06
C LEU A 86 5.53 -23.54 -27.46
N HIS A 87 4.26 -23.37 -27.06
CA HIS A 87 3.44 -24.50 -26.59
C HIS A 87 3.12 -25.51 -27.69
N LYS A 88 2.95 -25.07 -28.94
CA LYS A 88 2.73 -25.95 -30.10
C LYS A 88 3.99 -26.69 -30.56
N ILE A 89 5.18 -26.16 -30.27
CA ILE A 89 6.46 -26.80 -30.60
C ILE A 89 6.85 -27.83 -29.52
N LYS A 90 6.34 -27.68 -28.30
CA LYS A 90 6.63 -28.55 -27.15
C LYS A 90 5.55 -29.61 -26.87
N SER A 91 4.56 -29.76 -27.76
CA SER A 91 3.56 -30.84 -27.75
C SER A 91 3.70 -31.67 -29.01
#